data_AF-A0A416MLF5-F1
#
_entry.id   AF-A0A416MLF5-F1
#
_cell.length_a   1.000
_cell.length_b   1.000
_cell.length_c   1.000
_cell.angle_alpha   90.00
_cell.angle_beta   90.00
_cell.angle_gamma   90.00
#
_symmetry.space_group_name_H-M   'P 1'
#
loop_
_entity.id
_entity.type
_entity.pdbx_description
1 polymer ?
#
loop_
_entity_poly.entity_id
_entity_poly.type
_entity_poly.pdbx_seq_one_letter_code
_entity_poly.pdbx_strand_id
1 'polypeptide(L)'
;MTSTSYEHLVWDTDMWEREVESIIGDTDIILYPLGADVGDWRPSQYTFENEKFKKLWDVGFRYFCNVDSTQYWLQYGSNYMRQGRRNMDGQMMFKQMVYPEKVLTSDLFDVYDVFDRRRPLPVNGITMPEDFDLQALADSLGMSDRIIN
;
A
#
# COMPACT_ATOMS: atom_id res chain seq x y z
N MET A 1 7.21 9.39 -2.87
CA MET A 1 7.64 10.36 -3.90
C MET A 1 7.04 11.74 -3.72
N THR A 2 5.85 11.89 -3.14
CA THR A 2 5.15 13.17 -2.98
C THR A 2 6.02 14.26 -2.33
N SER A 3 6.68 13.96 -1.21
CA SER A 3 7.55 14.89 -0.46
C SER A 3 9.02 14.88 -0.87
N THR A 4 9.44 13.97 -1.76
CA THR A 4 10.83 13.88 -2.25
C THR A 4 11.13 15.03 -3.19
N SER A 5 12.36 15.56 -3.21
CA SER A 5 12.76 16.55 -4.23
C SER A 5 12.82 15.91 -5.62
N TYR A 6 12.81 16.72 -6.67
CA TYR A 6 12.94 16.20 -8.03
C TYR A 6 14.31 15.53 -8.24
N GLU A 7 15.38 16.17 -7.76
CA GLU A 7 16.76 15.68 -7.89
C GLU A 7 16.96 14.33 -7.23
N HIS A 8 16.36 14.13 -6.05
CA HIS A 8 16.46 12.87 -5.35
C HIS A 8 15.64 11.77 -6.04
N LEU A 9 14.50 12.10 -6.65
CA LEU A 9 13.75 11.15 -7.49
C LEU A 9 14.55 10.74 -8.72
N VAL A 10 15.21 11.69 -9.39
CA VAL A 10 16.09 11.38 -10.53
C VAL A 10 17.22 10.45 -10.09
N TRP A 11 17.91 10.78 -9.00
CA TRP A 11 18.97 9.93 -8.46
C TRP A 11 18.49 8.51 -8.13
N ASP A 12 17.35 8.37 -7.44
CA ASP A 12 16.77 7.07 -7.07
C ASP A 12 16.36 6.25 -8.31
N THR A 13 15.81 6.92 -9.32
CA THR A 13 15.45 6.31 -10.60
C THR A 13 16.68 5.83 -11.36
N ASP A 14 17.73 6.67 -11.47
CA ASP A 14 18.98 6.31 -12.15
C ASP A 14 19.71 5.15 -11.46
N MET A 15 19.61 5.08 -10.11
CA MET A 15 20.09 3.92 -9.34
C MET A 15 19.29 2.66 -9.69
N TRP A 16 17.97 2.74 -9.80
CA TRP A 16 17.12 1.61 -10.18
C TRP A 16 17.44 1.09 -11.60
N GLU A 17 17.58 1.98 -12.60
CA GLU A 17 17.93 1.61 -13.98
C GLU A 17 19.28 0.86 -14.01
N ARG A 18 20.27 1.36 -13.27
CA ARG A 18 21.62 0.78 -13.26
C ARG A 18 21.70 -0.55 -12.52
N GLU A 19 21.06 -0.65 -11.36
CA GLU A 19 21.27 -1.79 -10.44
C GLU A 19 20.20 -2.87 -10.57
N VAL A 20 18.99 -2.53 -11.03
CA VAL A 20 17.85 -3.45 -11.09
C VAL A 20 17.46 -3.75 -12.52
N GLU A 21 17.13 -2.73 -13.32
CA GLU A 21 16.68 -2.92 -14.70
C GLU A 21 17.73 -3.62 -15.55
N SER A 22 19.01 -3.32 -15.34
CA SER A 22 20.13 -4.00 -16.02
C SER A 22 20.16 -5.53 -15.82
N ILE A 23 19.50 -6.03 -14.77
CA ILE A 23 19.42 -7.46 -14.43
C ILE A 23 18.13 -8.08 -14.96
N ILE A 24 17.00 -7.38 -14.82
CA ILE A 24 15.66 -7.94 -15.09
C ILE A 24 15.09 -7.55 -16.46
N GLY A 25 15.70 -6.56 -17.13
CA GLY A 25 15.22 -5.97 -18.38
C GLY A 25 14.10 -4.95 -18.19
N ASP A 26 13.59 -4.46 -19.32
CA ASP A 26 12.54 -3.45 -19.41
C ASP A 26 11.40 -3.73 -18.43
N THR A 27 11.06 -2.73 -17.62
CA THR A 27 9.97 -2.81 -16.64
C THR A 27 9.03 -1.62 -16.81
N ASP A 28 7.76 -1.92 -17.03
CA ASP A 28 6.72 -0.91 -17.31
C ASP A 28 5.86 -0.56 -16.09
N ILE A 29 6.09 -1.19 -14.94
CA ILE A 29 5.29 -1.01 -13.73
C ILE A 29 6.12 -0.49 -12.55
N ILE A 30 5.60 0.52 -11.87
CA ILE A 30 6.16 1.01 -10.60
C ILE A 30 5.16 0.87 -9.46
N LEU A 31 5.64 0.30 -8.36
CA LEU A 31 4.91 0.25 -7.10
C LEU A 31 5.42 1.38 -6.20
N TYR A 32 4.61 2.40 -5.97
CA TYR A 32 5.07 3.53 -5.17
C TYR A 32 5.41 3.10 -3.74
N PRO A 33 6.62 3.41 -3.24
CA PRO A 33 6.99 3.15 -1.87
C PRO A 33 6.01 3.83 -0.92
N LEU A 34 5.43 3.06 0.00
CA LEU A 34 4.40 3.51 0.95
C LEU A 34 3.16 4.16 0.28
N GLY A 35 2.93 3.92 -1.01
CA GLY A 35 1.86 4.55 -1.78
C GLY A 35 2.06 6.03 -2.07
N ALA A 36 3.26 6.58 -1.81
CA ALA A 36 3.56 7.99 -1.97
C ALA A 36 3.73 8.37 -3.44
N ASP A 37 2.63 8.76 -4.06
CA ASP A 37 2.46 9.11 -5.47
C ASP A 37 3.37 10.26 -5.97
N VAL A 38 3.51 10.45 -7.28
CA VAL A 38 4.22 11.59 -7.90
C VAL A 38 3.50 12.92 -7.68
N GLY A 39 2.22 12.88 -7.34
CA GLY A 39 1.40 14.02 -6.95
C GLY A 39 0.22 13.57 -6.11
N ASP A 40 -0.99 13.65 -6.67
CA ASP A 40 -2.22 13.16 -6.07
C ASP A 40 -3.08 12.37 -7.09
N TRP A 41 -4.33 12.06 -6.74
CA TRP A 41 -5.20 11.23 -7.57
C TRP A 41 -5.68 11.93 -8.86
N ARG A 42 -5.58 13.26 -8.95
CA ARG A 42 -6.16 14.05 -10.04
C ARG A 42 -5.40 13.84 -11.35
N PRO A 43 -6.09 13.72 -12.49
CA PRO A 43 -5.44 13.58 -13.80
C PRO A 43 -4.42 14.68 -14.14
N SER A 44 -4.60 15.89 -13.58
CA SER A 44 -3.66 17.01 -13.77
C SER A 44 -2.27 16.77 -13.17
N GLN A 45 -2.09 15.73 -12.37
CA GLN A 45 -0.79 15.32 -11.82
C GLN A 45 -0.05 14.34 -12.73
N TYR A 46 -0.75 13.73 -13.69
CA TYR A 46 -0.22 12.72 -14.60
C TYR A 46 -0.17 13.28 -16.03
N THR A 47 0.57 14.39 -16.15
CA THR A 47 0.82 15.09 -17.39
C THR A 47 2.32 15.36 -17.50
N PHE A 48 2.84 15.61 -18.70
CA PHE A 48 4.28 15.82 -18.89
C PHE A 48 4.80 17.14 -18.30
N GLU A 49 3.91 18.03 -17.85
CA GLU A 49 4.25 19.19 -17.03
C GLU A 49 4.66 18.82 -15.59
N ASN A 50 4.27 17.63 -15.09
CA ASN A 50 4.81 17.10 -13.84
C ASN A 50 6.14 16.40 -14.12
N GLU A 51 7.26 17.04 -13.78
CA GLU A 51 8.61 16.54 -14.04
C GLU A 51 8.87 15.16 -13.41
N LYS A 52 8.27 14.86 -12.25
CA LYS A 52 8.40 13.55 -11.61
C LYS A 52 7.70 12.45 -12.41
N PHE A 53 6.46 12.71 -12.85
CA PHE A 53 5.75 11.79 -13.73
C PHE A 53 6.51 11.60 -15.05
N LYS A 54 6.98 12.72 -15.64
CA LYS A 54 7.74 12.69 -16.89
C LYS A 54 9.01 11.85 -16.77
N LYS A 55 9.84 12.03 -15.73
CA LYS A 55 11.06 11.24 -15.54
C LYS A 55 10.75 9.74 -15.47
N LEU A 56 9.76 9.35 -14.66
CA LEU A 56 9.36 7.94 -14.56
C LEU A 56 8.81 7.39 -15.89
N TRP A 57 8.06 8.19 -16.63
CA TRP A 57 7.57 7.80 -17.94
C TRP A 57 8.72 7.67 -18.97
N ASP A 58 9.68 8.59 -18.97
CA ASP A 58 10.81 8.58 -19.90
C ASP A 58 11.67 7.32 -19.76
N VAL A 59 11.81 6.79 -18.53
CA VAL A 59 12.57 5.56 -18.24
C VAL A 59 11.75 4.27 -18.46
N GLY A 60 10.51 4.37 -18.95
CA GLY A 60 9.75 3.20 -19.40
C GLY A 60 8.48 2.88 -18.62
N PHE A 61 8.24 3.47 -17.44
CA PHE A 61 7.04 3.16 -16.66
C PHE A 61 5.75 3.64 -17.32
N ARG A 62 4.74 2.77 -17.37
CA ARG A 62 3.38 3.02 -17.92
C ARG A 62 2.28 2.71 -16.91
N TYR A 63 2.53 1.80 -15.97
CA TYR A 63 1.62 1.39 -14.91
C TYR A 63 2.12 1.93 -13.56
N PHE A 64 1.31 2.78 -12.93
CA PHE A 64 1.68 3.50 -11.71
C PHE A 64 0.77 3.09 -10.56
N CYS A 65 1.31 2.40 -9.56
CA CYS A 65 0.51 1.74 -8.54
C CYS A 65 0.73 2.34 -7.14
N ASN A 66 -0.28 3.08 -6.65
CA ASN A 66 -0.32 3.59 -5.28
C ASN A 66 -0.90 2.56 -4.30
N VAL A 67 -0.89 2.91 -3.01
CA VAL A 67 -1.65 2.19 -1.98
C VAL A 67 -3.01 2.88 -1.86
N ASP A 68 -4.07 2.14 -2.13
CA ASP A 68 -5.46 2.59 -2.06
C ASP A 68 -6.34 1.41 -1.61
N SER A 69 -7.23 1.65 -0.65
CA SER A 69 -8.10 0.61 -0.11
C SER A 69 -9.45 0.48 -0.84
N THR A 70 -9.72 1.36 -1.80
CA THR A 70 -10.93 1.34 -2.62
C THR A 70 -10.98 0.08 -3.47
N GLN A 71 -12.14 -0.56 -3.46
CA GLN A 71 -12.37 -1.75 -4.26
C GLN A 71 -12.29 -1.42 -5.76
N TYR A 72 -11.39 -2.08 -6.48
CA TYR A 72 -11.20 -1.98 -7.93
C TYR A 72 -10.83 -0.58 -8.49
N TRP A 73 -10.12 0.24 -7.73
CA TRP A 73 -9.73 1.57 -8.24
C TRP A 73 -8.72 1.49 -9.39
N LEU A 74 -9.10 2.09 -10.53
CA LEU A 74 -8.32 2.20 -11.75
C LEU A 74 -8.50 3.59 -12.37
N GLN A 75 -7.46 4.11 -13.00
CA GLN A 75 -7.51 5.34 -13.80
C GLN A 75 -6.71 5.15 -15.09
N TYR A 76 -7.34 5.43 -16.23
CA TYR A 76 -6.69 5.39 -17.53
C TYR A 76 -6.42 6.82 -18.02
N GLY A 77 -5.18 7.09 -18.41
CA GLY A 77 -4.79 8.24 -19.21
C GLY A 77 -4.62 7.86 -20.67
N SER A 78 -4.21 8.80 -21.51
CA SER A 78 -3.89 8.53 -22.93
C SER A 78 -2.62 7.69 -23.11
N ASN A 79 -1.72 7.70 -22.12
CA ASN A 79 -0.38 7.11 -22.18
C ASN A 79 0.10 6.50 -20.85
N TYR A 80 -0.80 6.34 -19.89
CA TYR A 80 -0.53 5.71 -18.59
C TYR A 80 -1.78 5.01 -18.05
N MET A 81 -1.57 4.09 -17.12
CA MET A 81 -2.62 3.51 -16.29
C MET A 81 -2.20 3.60 -14.82
N ARG A 82 -3.16 3.82 -13.93
CA ARG A 82 -2.95 3.74 -12.49
C ARG A 82 -3.86 2.69 -11.88
N GLN A 83 -3.33 2.02 -10.87
CA GLN A 83 -4.03 1.01 -10.13
C GLN A 83 -3.79 1.16 -8.63
N GLY A 84 -4.89 1.19 -7.89
CA GLY A 84 -4.87 1.21 -6.44
C GLY A 84 -4.60 -0.18 -5.94
N ARG A 85 -3.63 -0.31 -5.02
CA ARG A 85 -3.33 -1.60 -4.38
C ARG A 85 -3.76 -1.58 -2.93
N ARG A 86 -4.54 -2.59 -2.58
CA ARG A 86 -5.01 -2.82 -1.22
C ARG A 86 -3.92 -3.53 -0.43
N ASN A 87 -3.51 -2.98 0.70
CA ASN A 87 -2.54 -3.64 1.57
C ASN A 87 -3.20 -4.81 2.29
N MET A 88 -2.54 -5.97 2.26
CA MET A 88 -2.99 -7.20 2.91
C MET A 88 -1.89 -7.68 3.84
N ASP A 89 -1.76 -7.00 4.98
CA ASP A 89 -0.78 -7.28 6.01
C ASP A 89 -1.47 -7.50 7.36
N GLY A 90 -0.73 -8.04 8.33
CA GLY A 90 -1.27 -8.32 9.67
C GLY A 90 -1.71 -7.08 10.44
N GLN A 91 -1.18 -5.89 10.15
CA GLN A 91 -1.66 -4.65 10.78
C GLN A 91 -3.02 -4.27 10.21
N MET A 92 -3.19 -4.35 8.89
CA MET A 92 -4.45 -4.08 8.21
C MET A 92 -5.54 -5.07 8.61
N MET A 93 -5.21 -6.36 8.67
CA MET A 93 -6.14 -7.38 9.15
C MET A 93 -6.57 -7.11 10.59
N PHE A 94 -5.63 -6.88 11.50
CA PHE A 94 -5.94 -6.57 12.90
C PHE A 94 -6.77 -5.29 13.04
N LYS A 95 -6.46 -4.25 12.27
CA LYS A 95 -7.23 -3.00 12.23
C LYS A 95 -8.70 -3.25 11.88
N GLN A 96 -9.00 -4.15 10.95
CA GLN A 96 -10.38 -4.47 10.57
C GLN A 96 -11.12 -5.27 11.66
N MET A 97 -10.41 -6.05 12.48
CA MET A 97 -11.01 -6.72 13.64
C MET A 97 -11.33 -5.73 14.77
N VAL A 98 -10.44 -4.76 14.97
CA VAL A 98 -10.58 -3.70 16.00
C VAL A 98 -11.61 -2.64 15.59
N TYR A 99 -11.75 -2.39 14.30
CA TYR A 99 -12.70 -1.43 13.70
C TYR A 99 -13.61 -2.16 12.70
N PRO A 100 -14.59 -2.95 13.18
CA PRO A 100 -15.46 -3.77 12.33
C PRO A 100 -16.35 -2.95 11.38
N GLU A 101 -16.50 -1.65 11.62
CA GLU A 101 -17.18 -0.72 10.70
C GLU A 101 -16.32 -0.32 9.49
N LYS A 102 -15.03 -0.70 9.48
CA LYS A 102 -14.04 -0.37 8.42
C LYS A 102 -13.44 -1.63 7.80
N VAL A 103 -14.24 -2.66 7.61
CA VAL A 103 -13.83 -3.86 6.89
C VAL A 103 -13.75 -3.55 5.40
N LEU A 104 -12.54 -3.63 4.86
CA LEU A 104 -12.22 -3.43 3.46
C LEU A 104 -12.13 -4.77 2.73
N THR A 105 -11.71 -5.88 3.37
CA THR A 105 -11.39 -7.18 2.73
C THR A 105 -12.51 -8.22 2.68
N SER A 106 -13.73 -7.88 3.08
CA SER A 106 -14.86 -8.83 3.14
C SER A 106 -15.26 -9.39 1.78
N ASP A 107 -14.89 -8.72 0.69
CA ASP A 107 -15.06 -9.21 -0.68
C ASP A 107 -14.08 -10.31 -1.09
N LEU A 108 -12.99 -10.47 -0.34
CA LEU A 108 -11.92 -11.43 -0.62
C LEU A 108 -11.93 -12.59 0.38
N PHE A 109 -12.06 -12.30 1.67
CA PHE A 109 -12.05 -13.28 2.76
C PHE A 109 -12.59 -12.70 4.07
N ASP A 110 -12.99 -13.58 4.98
CA ASP A 110 -13.20 -13.20 6.37
C ASP A 110 -11.84 -13.08 7.09
N VAL A 111 -11.60 -11.94 7.72
CA VAL A 111 -10.36 -11.65 8.43
C VAL A 111 -10.15 -12.58 9.63
N TYR A 112 -11.24 -13.02 10.29
CA TYR A 112 -11.18 -13.91 11.45
C TYR A 112 -10.71 -15.32 11.08
N ASP A 113 -10.89 -15.73 9.83
CA ASP A 113 -10.49 -17.05 9.34
C ASP A 113 -9.00 -17.11 8.95
N VAL A 114 -8.43 -16.00 8.49
CA VAL A 114 -7.08 -15.98 7.88
C VAL A 114 -6.01 -15.32 8.74
N PHE A 115 -6.39 -14.64 9.83
CA PHE A 115 -5.43 -13.95 10.68
C PHE A 115 -4.46 -14.92 11.34
N ASP A 116 -3.16 -14.58 11.32
CA ASP A 116 -2.12 -15.41 11.88
C ASP A 116 -2.25 -15.51 13.41
N ARG A 117 -2.72 -16.66 13.89
CA ARG A 117 -2.92 -16.95 15.32
C ARG A 117 -1.63 -17.03 16.14
N ARG A 118 -0.46 -16.99 15.49
CA ARG A 118 0.85 -16.92 16.15
C ARG A 118 1.30 -15.47 16.41
N ARG A 119 0.59 -14.50 15.85
CA ARG A 119 0.95 -13.09 15.96
C ARG A 119 0.71 -12.57 17.38
N PRO A 120 1.65 -11.82 17.98
CA PRO A 120 1.42 -11.12 19.24
C PRO A 120 0.30 -10.09 19.14
N LEU A 121 -0.45 -9.93 20.25
CA LEU A 121 -1.54 -8.97 20.38
C LEU A 121 -1.25 -7.96 21.51
N PRO A 122 -1.56 -6.66 21.33
CA PRO A 122 -2.08 -6.05 20.11
C PRO A 122 -1.01 -5.99 19.01
N VAL A 123 -1.46 -5.91 17.76
CA VAL A 123 -0.52 -5.71 16.66
C VAL A 123 0.04 -4.29 16.71
N ASN A 124 1.37 -4.17 16.85
CA ASN A 124 2.07 -2.89 16.86
C ASN A 124 1.65 -1.97 15.71
N GLY A 125 1.51 -0.67 16.00
CA GLY A 125 1.14 0.35 15.02
C GLY A 125 -0.37 0.52 14.80
N ILE A 126 -1.20 -0.30 15.46
CA ILE A 126 -2.66 -0.12 15.48
C ILE A 126 -3.08 0.38 16.86
N THR A 127 -3.63 1.60 16.90
CA THR A 127 -4.32 2.10 18.09
C THR A 127 -5.67 1.41 18.21
N MET A 128 -6.00 0.92 19.40
CA MET A 128 -7.31 0.35 19.69
C MET A 128 -8.23 1.43 20.30
N PRO A 129 -9.56 1.38 20.06
CA PRO A 129 -10.53 2.13 20.84
C PRO A 129 -10.34 1.86 22.35
N GLU A 130 -10.60 2.87 23.19
CA GLU A 130 -10.45 2.73 24.64
C GLU A 130 -11.37 1.65 25.24
N ASP A 131 -12.53 1.44 24.62
CA ASP A 131 -13.55 0.47 24.99
C ASP A 131 -13.39 -0.89 24.29
N PHE A 132 -12.34 -1.07 23.50
CA PHE A 132 -12.11 -2.32 22.78
C PHE A 132 -11.65 -3.45 23.72
N ASP A 133 -12.44 -4.52 23.78
CA ASP A 133 -12.12 -5.71 24.57
C ASP A 133 -11.16 -6.64 23.80
N LEU A 134 -9.85 -6.37 23.94
CA LEU A 134 -8.81 -7.20 23.34
C LEU A 134 -8.82 -8.64 23.86
N GLN A 135 -9.19 -8.84 25.13
CA GLN A 135 -9.23 -10.18 25.72
C GLN A 135 -10.34 -11.00 25.08
N ALA A 136 -11.54 -10.45 24.93
CA ALA A 136 -12.65 -11.13 24.25
C ALA A 136 -12.32 -11.46 22.78
N LEU A 137 -11.67 -10.55 22.05
CA LEU A 137 -11.19 -10.86 20.70
C LEU A 137 -10.20 -12.03 20.73
N ALA A 138 -9.20 -11.98 21.61
CA ALA A 138 -8.18 -13.03 21.70
C ALA A 138 -8.79 -14.39 22.08
N ASP A 139 -9.73 -14.42 23.03
CA ASP A 139 -10.45 -15.63 23.42
C ASP A 139 -11.24 -16.21 22.26
N SER A 140 -11.93 -15.36 21.48
CA SER A 140 -12.70 -15.79 20.31
C SER A 140 -11.83 -16.47 19.22
N LEU A 141 -10.55 -16.09 19.17
CA LEU A 141 -9.57 -16.60 18.21
C LEU A 141 -8.68 -17.73 18.78
N GLY A 142 -8.83 -18.07 20.06
CA GLY A 142 -7.92 -18.99 20.76
C GLY A 142 -6.49 -18.45 20.86
N MET A 143 -6.35 -17.14 21.04
CA MET A 143 -5.10 -16.38 21.04
C MET A 143 -4.82 -15.69 22.40
N SER A 144 -5.48 -16.09 23.48
CA SER A 144 -5.29 -15.47 24.81
C SER A 144 -3.83 -15.52 25.26
N ASP A 145 -3.07 -16.55 24.86
CA ASP A 145 -1.63 -16.70 25.12
C ASP A 145 -0.74 -15.78 24.27
N ARG A 146 -1.32 -15.05 23.32
CA ARG A 146 -0.62 -14.11 22.43
C ARG A 146 -0.65 -12.67 22.91
N ILE A 147 -1.45 -12.36 23.93
CA ILE A 147 -1.48 -11.02 24.50
C ILE A 147 -0.13 -10.73 25.16
N ILE A 148 0.53 -9.67 24.70
CA ILE A 148 1.77 -9.15 25.27
C ILE A 148 1.45 -7.92 26.14
N ASN A 149 2.08 -7.85 27.31
CA ASN A 149 1.98 -6.72 28.23
C ASN A 149 2.83 -5.53 27.76
#